data_AF-A0A929VXL3-F1
#
_entry.id   AF-A0A929VXL3-F1
#
_cell.length_a   1.000
_cell.length_b   1.000
_cell.length_c   1.000
_cell.angle_alpha   90.00
_cell.angle_beta   90.00
_cell.angle_gamma   90.00
#
_symmetry.space_group_name_H-M   'P 1'
#
loop_
_entity.id
_entity.type
_entity.pdbx_description
1 polymer ?
#
loop_
_entity_poly.entity_id
_entity_poly.type
_entity_poly.pdbx_seq_one_letter_code
_entity_poly.pdbx_strand_id
1 'polypeptide(L)'
;MSTCKEVKAVCFKHNEFDNLEKADFRVDSASFSDYIEAFIPETKIVDHAKMYIVSPVIVKGKSIKWKGNYKGQDVNFEMMAGQFKTEAQNAEIVFRTGSYIDCKLQFEETFDENENPLHNGYKVLVVYGHGYDDNYTETMEGKKIRNDANQLVMFQDPED
;
A
#
# COMPACT_ATOMS: atom_id res chain seq x y z
N MET A 1 -29.53 -1.04 -30.78
CA MET A 1 -28.26 -0.31 -30.64
C MET A 1 -28.52 0.87 -29.73
N SER A 2 -27.94 0.88 -28.52
CA SER A 2 -28.12 2.00 -27.59
C SER A 2 -27.23 3.16 -28.04
N THR A 3 -27.81 4.32 -28.32
CA THR A 3 -27.06 5.53 -28.69
C THR A 3 -26.65 6.25 -27.41
N CYS A 4 -25.33 6.29 -27.15
CA CYS A 4 -24.80 7.10 -26.06
C CYS A 4 -24.93 8.59 -26.44
N LYS A 5 -25.43 9.42 -25.52
CA LYS A 5 -25.56 10.88 -25.72
C LYS A 5 -24.38 11.59 -25.10
N GLU A 6 -23.80 12.54 -25.83
CA GLU A 6 -22.68 13.37 -25.37
C GLU A 6 -23.18 14.59 -24.59
N VAL A 7 -22.53 14.90 -23.47
CA VAL A 7 -22.77 16.11 -22.68
C VAL A 7 -21.85 17.22 -23.19
N LYS A 8 -22.43 18.33 -23.69
CA LYS A 8 -21.67 19.46 -24.26
C LYS A 8 -21.29 20.55 -23.27
N ALA A 9 -22.04 20.66 -22.17
CA ALA A 9 -21.79 21.64 -21.12
C ALA A 9 -22.57 21.27 -19.85
N VAL A 10 -22.08 21.73 -18.70
CA VAL A 10 -22.77 21.69 -17.41
C VAL A 10 -22.93 23.11 -16.89
N CYS A 11 -24.13 23.47 -16.43
CA CYS A 11 -24.41 24.77 -15.84
C CYS A 11 -24.92 24.60 -14.40
N PHE A 12 -24.35 25.37 -13.48
CA PHE A 12 -24.79 25.45 -12.09
C PHE A 12 -25.54 26.76 -11.89
N LYS A 13 -26.83 26.66 -11.57
CA LYS A 13 -27.66 27.80 -11.21
C LYS A 13 -27.57 28.03 -9.72
N HIS A 14 -27.34 29.27 -9.31
CA HIS A 14 -27.44 29.63 -7.90
C HIS A 14 -28.91 29.62 -7.49
N ASN A 15 -29.28 28.92 -6.41
CA ASN A 15 -30.65 28.99 -5.90
C ASN A 15 -30.90 30.40 -5.34
N GLU A 16 -31.84 31.09 -5.97
CA GLU A 16 -32.19 32.50 -5.82
C GLU A 16 -32.88 32.81 -4.48
N PHE A 17 -32.14 32.83 -3.37
CA PHE A 17 -32.63 33.51 -2.15
C PHE A 17 -31.86 34.76 -1.77
N ASP A 18 -30.57 34.90 -2.15
CA ASP A 18 -29.76 36.02 -1.64
C ASP A 18 -29.01 36.89 -2.69
N ASN A 19 -28.99 36.54 -3.99
CA ASN A 19 -28.28 37.40 -4.96
C ASN A 19 -28.68 37.19 -6.44
N LEU A 20 -29.48 38.09 -7.01
CA LEU A 20 -29.91 38.06 -8.42
C LEU A 20 -28.84 38.47 -9.45
N GLU A 21 -27.73 39.08 -9.02
CA GLU A 21 -26.69 39.60 -9.94
C GLU A 21 -25.55 38.62 -10.22
N LYS A 22 -25.56 37.42 -9.59
CA LYS A 22 -24.48 36.45 -9.75
C LYS A 22 -24.72 35.61 -11.00
N ALA A 23 -23.88 35.79 -12.02
CA ALA A 23 -23.98 35.04 -13.27
C ALA A 23 -23.87 33.52 -13.04
N ASP A 24 -24.67 32.75 -13.79
CA ASP A 24 -24.61 31.29 -13.84
C ASP A 24 -23.18 30.81 -14.14
N PHE A 25 -22.70 29.83 -13.38
CA PHE A 25 -21.40 29.21 -13.65
C PHE A 25 -21.58 28.11 -14.68
N ARG A 26 -20.99 28.29 -15.87
CA ARG A 26 -21.04 27.35 -16.98
C ARG A 26 -19.64 26.81 -17.26
N VAL A 27 -19.57 25.48 -17.39
CA VAL A 27 -18.37 24.77 -17.85
C VAL A 27 -18.69 24.12 -19.18
N ASP A 28 -17.98 24.52 -20.24
CA ASP A 28 -18.08 23.87 -21.55
C ASP A 28 -17.26 22.57 -21.57
N SER A 29 -17.68 21.60 -22.39
CA SER A 29 -17.06 20.26 -22.40
C SER A 29 -15.57 20.27 -22.73
N ALA A 30 -15.10 21.25 -23.51
CA ALA A 30 -13.69 21.44 -23.82
C ALA A 30 -12.83 21.73 -22.57
N SER A 31 -13.43 22.28 -21.52
CA SER A 31 -12.78 22.64 -20.27
C SER A 31 -13.02 21.62 -19.16
N PHE A 32 -13.77 20.53 -19.39
CA PHE A 32 -14.03 19.54 -18.34
C PHE A 32 -12.76 19.00 -17.70
N SER A 33 -11.70 18.77 -18.48
CA SER A 33 -10.41 18.31 -17.99
C SER A 33 -9.79 19.21 -16.93
N ASP A 34 -10.06 20.53 -16.99
CA ASP A 34 -9.53 21.50 -16.02
C ASP A 34 -10.18 21.39 -14.65
N TYR A 35 -11.33 20.71 -14.56
CA TYR A 35 -12.11 20.50 -13.32
C TYR A 35 -12.08 19.05 -12.85
N ILE A 36 -11.30 18.17 -13.49
CA ILE A 36 -11.09 16.82 -13.01
C ILE A 36 -9.99 16.87 -11.94
N GLU A 37 -10.37 16.74 -10.68
CA GLU A 37 -9.40 16.42 -9.63
C GLU A 37 -8.94 14.97 -9.82
N ALA A 38 -7.75 14.79 -10.40
CA ALA A 38 -7.11 13.50 -10.48
C ALA A 38 -6.50 13.17 -9.10
N PHE A 39 -7.07 12.18 -8.41
CA PHE A 39 -6.45 11.63 -7.21
C PHE A 39 -5.16 10.90 -7.60
N ILE A 40 -4.02 11.50 -7.28
CA ILE A 40 -2.72 10.86 -7.44
C ILE A 40 -2.52 9.95 -6.22
N PRO A 41 -2.35 8.63 -6.41
CA PRO A 41 -2.08 7.72 -5.30
C PRO A 41 -0.84 8.14 -4.53
N GLU A 42 -0.94 8.23 -3.21
CA GLU A 42 0.20 8.46 -2.34
C GLU A 42 0.88 7.12 -2.04
N THR A 43 2.21 7.05 -2.19
CA THR A 43 2.97 5.88 -1.75
C THR A 43 3.22 5.98 -0.25
N LYS A 44 2.68 5.04 0.52
CA LYS A 44 2.93 4.91 1.95
C LYS A 44 3.92 3.79 2.24
N ILE A 45 4.78 4.05 3.22
CA ILE A 45 5.76 3.08 3.74
C ILE A 45 5.56 2.98 5.25
N VAL A 46 5.41 1.75 5.73
CA VAL A 46 5.25 1.43 7.14
C VAL A 46 6.36 0.47 7.53
N ASP A 47 7.27 0.93 8.37
CA ASP A 47 8.26 0.07 9.02
C ASP A 47 7.62 -0.72 10.18
N HIS A 48 8.17 -1.90 10.43
CA HIS A 48 7.68 -2.86 11.44
C HIS A 48 6.18 -3.20 11.35
N ALA A 49 5.66 -3.33 10.13
CA ALA A 49 4.30 -3.77 9.88
C ALA A 49 4.16 -5.28 10.16
N LYS A 50 3.21 -5.66 11.02
CA LYS A 50 2.86 -7.06 11.26
C LYS A 50 1.90 -7.56 10.17
N MET A 51 2.38 -8.41 9.28
CA MET A 51 1.60 -9.04 8.22
C MET A 51 1.44 -10.54 8.51
N TYR A 52 0.20 -11.00 8.72
CA TYR A 52 -0.06 -12.43 8.88
C TYR A 52 -0.02 -13.11 7.51
N ILE A 53 0.61 -14.27 7.44
CA ILE A 53 0.72 -15.05 6.21
C ILE A 53 -0.45 -16.03 6.16
N VAL A 54 -1.36 -15.83 5.20
CA VAL A 54 -2.50 -16.73 4.98
C VAL A 54 -2.08 -17.92 4.12
N SER A 55 -1.32 -17.67 3.05
CA SER A 55 -0.77 -18.74 2.22
C SER A 55 0.35 -18.21 1.34
N PRO A 56 1.54 -18.84 1.35
CA PRO A 56 2.44 -18.72 0.22
C PRO A 56 1.96 -19.69 -0.87
N VAL A 57 1.45 -19.18 -1.99
CA VAL A 57 1.10 -20.05 -3.13
C VAL A 57 2.36 -20.33 -3.94
N ILE A 58 3.15 -21.29 -3.46
CA ILE A 58 4.44 -21.68 -4.05
C ILE A 58 4.19 -22.84 -5.02
N VAL A 59 3.91 -22.52 -6.28
CA VAL A 59 3.81 -23.54 -7.34
C VAL A 59 5.02 -23.40 -8.24
N LYS A 60 5.84 -24.46 -8.31
CA LYS A 60 7.04 -24.52 -9.18
C LYS A 60 6.64 -24.17 -10.63
N GLY A 61 7.28 -23.14 -11.20
CA GLY A 61 7.00 -22.65 -12.56
C GLY A 61 5.84 -21.64 -12.68
N LYS A 62 5.23 -21.18 -11.57
CA LYS A 62 4.25 -20.09 -11.57
C LYS A 62 4.72 -18.91 -10.73
N SER A 63 4.19 -17.72 -11.02
CA SER A 63 4.38 -16.56 -10.15
C SER A 63 3.79 -16.84 -8.77
N ILE A 64 4.59 -16.61 -7.73
CA ILE A 64 4.13 -16.78 -6.35
C ILE A 64 3.17 -15.66 -6.03
N LYS A 65 1.93 -16.05 -5.70
CA LYS A 65 0.94 -15.13 -5.14
C LYS A 65 1.05 -15.20 -3.63
N TRP A 66 1.48 -14.11 -3.01
CA TRP A 66 1.47 -14.01 -1.56
C TRP A 66 0.12 -13.44 -1.13
N LYS A 67 -0.54 -14.16 -0.24
CA LYS A 67 -1.76 -13.71 0.43
C LYS A 67 -1.49 -13.58 1.91
N GLY A 68 -1.84 -12.44 2.48
CA GLY A 68 -1.71 -12.15 3.89
C GLY A 68 -2.91 -11.42 4.46
N ASN A 69 -2.84 -11.12 5.74
CA ASN A 69 -3.78 -10.26 6.44
C ASN A 69 -3.02 -9.14 7.15
N TYR A 70 -3.39 -7.90 6.82
CA TYR A 70 -2.82 -6.70 7.41
C TYR A 70 -3.95 -5.88 8.03
N LYS A 71 -3.82 -5.56 9.33
CA LYS A 71 -4.83 -4.82 10.11
C LYS A 71 -6.26 -5.35 9.97
N GLY A 72 -6.42 -6.68 9.86
CA GLY A 72 -7.71 -7.34 9.73
C GLY A 72 -8.20 -7.48 8.28
N GLN A 73 -7.52 -6.89 7.30
CA GLN A 73 -7.88 -6.99 5.89
C GLN A 73 -7.02 -8.01 5.15
N ASP A 74 -7.67 -8.90 4.40
CA ASP A 74 -7.00 -9.82 3.48
C ASP A 74 -6.41 -9.06 2.29
N VAL A 75 -5.11 -9.23 2.06
CA VAL A 75 -4.36 -8.52 1.01
C VAL A 75 -3.53 -9.49 0.18
N ASN A 76 -3.46 -9.24 -1.12
CA ASN A 76 -2.44 -9.82 -1.98
C ASN A 76 -1.24 -8.88 -2.00
N PHE A 77 -0.04 -9.42 -1.93
CA PHE A 77 1.17 -8.60 -1.92
C PHE A 77 2.29 -9.24 -2.75
N GLU A 78 3.28 -8.42 -3.07
CA GLU A 78 4.53 -8.87 -3.68
C GLU A 78 5.62 -8.99 -2.62
N MET A 79 6.36 -10.10 -2.63
CA MET A 79 7.54 -10.28 -1.80
C MET A 79 8.78 -9.80 -2.56
N MET A 80 9.30 -8.64 -2.17
CA MET A 80 10.53 -8.06 -2.71
C MET A 80 11.77 -8.46 -1.89
N ALA A 81 11.58 -8.92 -0.66
CA ALA A 81 12.65 -9.47 0.19
C ALA A 81 13.19 -10.78 -0.40
N GLY A 82 14.21 -10.67 -1.25
CA GLY A 82 14.68 -11.78 -2.10
C GLY A 82 15.22 -12.98 -1.33
N GLN A 83 15.94 -12.74 -0.23
CA GLN A 83 16.45 -13.80 0.64
C GLN A 83 15.29 -14.56 1.30
N PHE A 84 14.40 -13.85 1.99
CA PHE A 84 13.23 -14.45 2.65
C PHE A 84 12.33 -15.21 1.67
N LYS A 85 12.13 -14.65 0.46
CA LYS A 85 11.38 -15.30 -0.62
C LYS A 85 12.01 -16.64 -1.03
N THR A 86 13.32 -16.71 -1.08
CA THR A 86 14.07 -17.93 -1.44
C THR A 86 13.98 -18.97 -0.32
N GLU A 87 14.22 -18.55 0.92
CA GLU A 87 14.10 -19.43 2.10
C GLU A 87 12.69 -20.03 2.22
N ALA A 88 11.65 -19.22 2.00
CA ALA A 88 10.27 -19.69 1.96
C ALA A 88 10.01 -20.67 0.80
N GLN A 89 10.58 -20.44 -0.39
CA GLN A 89 10.48 -21.35 -1.55
C GLN A 89 11.16 -22.69 -1.33
N ASN A 90 12.29 -22.68 -0.63
CA ASN A 90 13.05 -23.88 -0.28
C ASN A 90 12.46 -24.63 0.92
N ALA A 91 11.34 -24.17 1.48
CA ALA A 91 10.72 -24.69 2.69
C ALA A 91 11.65 -24.63 3.93
N GLU A 92 12.60 -23.68 3.95
CA GLU A 92 13.44 -23.38 5.12
C GLU A 92 12.64 -22.63 6.20
N ILE A 93 11.54 -21.99 5.81
CA ILE A 93 10.60 -21.32 6.69
C ILE A 93 9.30 -22.11 6.74
N VAL A 94 8.93 -22.57 7.94
CA VAL A 94 7.69 -23.30 8.18
C VAL A 94 6.57 -22.33 8.52
N PHE A 95 5.56 -22.26 7.65
CA PHE A 95 4.34 -21.50 7.89
C PHE A 95 3.29 -22.39 8.57
N ARG A 96 2.62 -21.84 9.58
CA ARG A 96 1.52 -22.46 10.30
C ARG A 96 0.43 -21.42 10.58
N THR A 97 -0.71 -21.86 11.11
CA THR A 97 -1.76 -20.93 11.56
C THR A 97 -1.17 -19.92 12.54
N GLY A 98 -1.44 -18.64 12.31
CA GLY A 98 -0.89 -17.55 13.14
C GLY A 98 0.52 -17.09 12.74
N SER A 99 1.13 -17.68 11.70
CA SER A 99 2.40 -17.19 11.18
C SER A 99 2.29 -15.74 10.69
N TYR A 100 3.28 -14.93 11.04
CA TYR A 100 3.39 -13.54 10.61
C TYR A 100 4.83 -13.17 10.25
N ILE A 101 4.97 -12.10 9.50
CA ILE A 101 6.22 -11.40 9.26
C ILE A 101 6.16 -10.01 9.88
N ASP A 102 7.31 -9.57 10.41
CA ASP A 102 7.59 -8.18 10.74
C ASP A 102 8.33 -7.56 9.55
N CYS A 103 7.71 -6.59 8.89
CA CYS A 103 8.18 -6.15 7.58
C CYS A 103 8.11 -4.65 7.33
N LYS A 104 8.91 -4.19 6.36
CA LYS A 104 8.76 -2.89 5.74
C LYS A 104 7.74 -3.00 4.62
N LEU A 105 6.53 -2.50 4.86
CA LEU A 105 5.40 -2.60 3.95
C LEU A 105 5.24 -1.30 3.16
N GLN A 106 5.16 -1.42 1.84
CA GLN A 106 4.81 -0.33 0.94
C GLN A 106 3.43 -0.60 0.32
N PHE A 107 2.60 0.42 0.19
CA PHE A 107 1.34 0.36 -0.55
C PHE A 107 0.95 1.74 -1.08
N GLU A 108 0.05 1.77 -2.05
CA GLU A 108 -0.57 3.00 -2.56
C GLU A 108 -1.85 3.29 -1.78
N GLU A 109 -2.01 4.52 -1.30
CA GLU A 109 -3.24 5.01 -0.70
C GLU A 109 -3.93 5.98 -1.66
N THR A 110 -5.21 5.70 -1.94
CA THR A 110 -6.13 6.55 -2.67
C THR A 110 -7.42 6.69 -1.85
N PHE A 111 -8.43 7.36 -2.41
CA PHE A 111 -9.74 7.50 -1.77
C PHE A 111 -10.84 7.11 -2.75
N ASP A 112 -11.94 6.56 -2.23
CA ASP A 112 -13.16 6.34 -3.02
C ASP A 112 -13.99 7.63 -3.13
N GLU A 113 -15.14 7.55 -3.83
CA GLU A 113 -16.07 8.67 -4.01
C GLU A 113 -16.65 9.22 -2.69
N ASN A 114 -16.51 8.49 -1.58
CA ASN A 114 -16.98 8.88 -0.25
C ASN A 114 -15.81 9.24 0.69
N GLU A 115 -14.62 9.52 0.15
CA GLU A 115 -13.40 9.83 0.91
C GLU A 115 -12.93 8.72 1.86
N ASN A 116 -13.29 7.45 1.59
CA ASN A 116 -12.73 6.33 2.34
C ASN A 116 -11.36 5.92 1.76
N PRO A 117 -10.33 5.69 2.60
CA PRO A 117 -9.02 5.27 2.12
C PRO A 117 -9.10 3.88 1.46
N LEU A 118 -8.56 3.79 0.26
CA LEU A 118 -8.36 2.56 -0.49
C LEU A 118 -6.86 2.26 -0.55
N HIS A 119 -6.49 1.03 -0.22
CA HIS A 119 -5.10 0.58 -0.22
C HIS A 119 -4.85 -0.47 -1.29
N ASN A 120 -3.89 -0.20 -2.17
CA ASN A 120 -3.57 -1.04 -3.32
C ASN A 120 -2.06 -1.30 -3.43
N GLY A 121 -1.68 -2.28 -4.26
CA GLY A 121 -0.28 -2.45 -4.65
C GLY A 121 0.69 -2.80 -3.51
N TYR A 122 0.26 -3.61 -2.55
CA TYR A 122 1.09 -4.00 -1.40
C TYR A 122 2.39 -4.70 -1.82
N LYS A 123 3.51 -4.21 -1.29
CA LYS A 123 4.86 -4.75 -1.49
C LYS A 123 5.56 -4.87 -0.16
N VAL A 124 6.07 -6.05 0.14
CA VAL A 124 6.96 -6.28 1.28
C VAL A 124 8.38 -6.05 0.80
N LEU A 125 8.94 -4.91 1.19
CA LEU A 125 10.28 -4.47 0.77
C LEU A 125 11.38 -5.23 1.51
N VAL A 126 11.20 -5.38 2.83
CA VAL A 126 12.16 -5.99 3.76
C VAL A 126 11.40 -6.85 4.75
N VAL A 127 11.96 -7.98 5.16
CA VAL A 127 11.44 -8.77 6.28
C VAL A 127 12.46 -8.74 7.41
N TYR A 128 12.15 -8.03 8.50
CA TYR A 128 13.01 -7.93 9.69
C TYR A 128 13.02 -9.24 10.47
N GLY A 129 11.88 -9.89 10.54
CA GLY A 129 11.71 -11.15 11.25
C GLY A 129 10.42 -11.85 10.88
N HIS A 130 10.27 -13.07 11.36
CA HIS A 130 9.04 -13.83 11.21
C HIS A 130 8.77 -14.61 12.49
N GLY A 131 7.51 -14.95 12.70
CA GLY A 131 7.08 -15.55 13.95
C GLY A 131 5.77 -16.29 13.83
N TYR A 132 5.39 -16.90 14.94
CA TYR A 132 4.06 -17.46 15.19
C TYR A 132 3.83 -17.41 16.70
N ASP A 133 2.64 -17.00 17.11
CA ASP A 133 2.30 -16.75 18.51
C ASP A 133 3.37 -15.84 19.18
N ASP A 134 4.00 -16.31 20.26
CA ASP A 134 5.04 -15.60 21.01
C ASP A 134 6.47 -15.82 20.48
N ASN A 135 6.63 -16.67 19.45
CA ASN A 135 7.95 -16.95 18.87
C ASN A 135 8.28 -15.91 17.80
N TYR A 136 9.47 -15.32 17.91
CA TYR A 136 10.02 -14.39 16.93
C TYR A 136 11.44 -14.80 16.55
N THR A 137 11.68 -14.91 15.25
CA THR A 137 12.99 -15.18 14.67
C THR A 137 13.36 -14.01 13.74
N GLU A 138 14.43 -13.31 14.10
CA GLU A 138 15.00 -12.25 13.27
C GLU A 138 15.69 -12.86 12.03
N THR A 139 15.42 -12.29 10.85
CA THR A 139 16.07 -12.72 9.60
C THR A 139 17.52 -12.24 9.54
N MET A 140 18.30 -12.80 8.61
CA MET A 140 19.64 -12.29 8.34
C MET A 140 19.62 -10.85 7.83
N GLU A 141 18.60 -10.50 7.02
CA GLU A 141 18.40 -9.14 6.51
C GLU A 141 18.11 -8.15 7.66
N GLY A 142 17.20 -8.51 8.57
CA GLY A 142 16.90 -7.72 9.76
C GLY A 142 18.12 -7.51 10.65
N LYS A 143 18.91 -8.57 10.90
CA LYS A 143 20.17 -8.49 11.65
C LYS A 143 21.15 -7.49 11.05
N LYS A 144 21.32 -7.51 9.72
CA LYS A 144 22.21 -6.58 9.00
C LYS A 144 21.77 -5.14 9.20
N ILE A 145 20.49 -4.85 8.93
CA ILE A 145 19.93 -3.50 9.07
C ILE A 145 20.09 -2.97 10.51
N ARG A 146 19.81 -3.80 11.52
CA ARG A 146 20.01 -3.41 12.93
C ARG A 146 21.47 -3.12 13.25
N ASN A 147 22.40 -3.97 12.77
CA ASN A 147 23.81 -3.79 13.03
C ASN A 147 24.35 -2.52 12.34
N ASP A 148 23.94 -2.26 11.09
CA ASP A 148 24.33 -1.07 10.34
C ASP A 148 23.79 0.20 11.02
N ALA A 149 22.55 0.18 11.51
CA ALA A 149 21.98 1.27 12.29
C ALA A 149 22.76 1.52 13.59
N ASN A 150 23.12 0.46 14.32
CA ASN A 150 23.92 0.58 15.54
C ASN A 150 25.32 1.15 15.26
N GLN A 151 25.95 0.77 14.14
CA GLN A 151 27.22 1.34 13.72
C GLN A 151 27.09 2.84 13.45
N LEU A 152 26.06 3.28 12.72
CA LEU A 152 25.83 4.71 12.44
C LEU A 152 25.68 5.55 13.72
N VAL A 153 24.98 5.03 14.73
CA VAL A 153 24.85 5.70 16.03
C VAL A 153 26.18 5.80 16.77
N MET A 154 27.06 4.80 16.66
CA MET A 154 28.39 4.84 17.28
C MET A 154 29.35 5.86 16.66
N PHE A 155 29.12 6.26 15.41
CA PHE A 155 29.96 7.26 14.72
C PHE A 155 29.39 8.68 14.78
N GLN A 156 28.23 8.87 15.41
CA GLN A 156 27.76 10.19 15.82
C GLN A 156 28.36 10.49 17.19
N ASP A 157 29.62 10.94 17.22
CA ASP A 157 30.18 11.55 18.42
C ASP A 157 29.29 12.75 18.82
N PRO A 158 28.94 12.92 20.10
CA PRO A 158 28.36 14.16 20.57
C PRO A 158 29.47 15.21 20.52
N GLU A 159 29.53 15.99 19.44
CA GLU A 159 30.22 17.27 19.47
C GLU A 159 29.44 18.16 20.46
N ASP A 160 30.02 18.33 21.66
CA ASP A 160 29.72 19.40 22.63
C ASP A 160 30.12 20.77 22.06
#